data_AF-A0A5J4LH64-F1
#
_entry.id   AF-A0A5J4LH64-F1
#
_cell.length_a   1.000
_cell.length_b   1.000
_cell.length_c   1.000
_cell.angle_alpha   90.00
_cell.angle_beta   90.00
_cell.angle_gamma   90.00
#
_symmetry.space_group_name_H-M   'P 1'
#
loop_
_entity.id
_entity.type
_entity.pdbx_description
1 polymer ?
#
loop_
_entity_poly.entity_id
_entity_poly.type
_entity_poly.pdbx_seq_one_letter_code
_entity_poly.pdbx_strand_id
1 'polypeptide(L)'
;MAPHFANGIPPHLLMWQRVRTYAVPPSMIETATARRAAGDWAGACAAARIDVDLDLRAVRDRHGTDLVTRLRADLRRLAPDLLRWHMPRVAPDGRLRPGLTLSLARYRNAGGAPLHLVVRTPPAWADAGQRMSLALWEGSGNDVPGHPRTHRHLPPHPHPHPDRRFRLDLHRHLWDAARSGELARRCGAVGTMSTASPASSALPESPGVPASAASSASSDRPELSPLPHLPTGHESPWAVMRWAAEAELLLRAEGRARGPFTLRLGARSRTVLELAAPDDSHAPTLRPLREALPPQQVAALPVLPEAAARTLPDLALVRAGLVPVGRLHPLVAAALAGTGPATVPGPAPEPGDPHRVECRGEVHRIAPRDGVLTAVDHDPAQLRREELLVALGGPALPCLHVLLFPSIPSRTTHDARRTAHGARRTAHEHDA
;
A
#
# COMPACT_ATOMS: atom_id res chain seq x y z
N MET A 1 -29.22 -31.53 7.33
CA MET A 1 -28.87 -30.13 7.65
C MET A 1 -27.48 -29.86 7.06
N ALA A 2 -27.43 -29.39 5.81
CA ALA A 2 -26.17 -29.00 5.18
C ALA A 2 -25.62 -27.74 5.86
N PRO A 3 -24.32 -27.65 6.17
CA PRO A 3 -23.76 -26.43 6.71
C PRO A 3 -23.88 -25.34 5.65
N HIS A 4 -24.59 -24.27 5.99
CA HIS A 4 -24.61 -23.04 5.22
C HIS A 4 -23.19 -22.46 5.18
N PHE A 5 -22.44 -22.66 4.09
CA PHE A 5 -21.26 -21.86 3.78
C PHE A 5 -21.68 -20.46 3.30
N ALA A 6 -22.41 -19.74 4.14
CA ALA A 6 -22.72 -18.34 3.91
C ALA A 6 -21.59 -17.48 4.50
N ASN A 7 -20.43 -17.47 3.85
CA ASN A 7 -19.40 -16.42 4.00
C ASN A 7 -18.52 -16.43 2.76
N GLY A 8 -18.96 -15.73 1.71
CA GLY A 8 -18.13 -15.52 0.52
C GLY A 8 -16.87 -14.75 0.90
N ILE A 9 -15.74 -15.08 0.25
CA ILE A 9 -14.48 -14.35 0.43
C ILE A 9 -14.72 -12.85 0.19
N PRO A 10 -14.34 -11.96 1.12
CA PRO A 10 -14.56 -10.52 0.97
C PRO A 10 -14.04 -10.00 -0.38
N PRO A 11 -14.81 -9.20 -1.14
CA PRO A 11 -14.42 -8.73 -2.48
C PRO A 11 -13.06 -8.01 -2.52
N HIS A 12 -12.71 -7.31 -1.45
CA HIS A 12 -11.42 -6.63 -1.33
C HIS A 12 -10.24 -7.61 -1.24
N LEU A 13 -10.41 -8.79 -0.62
CA LEU A 13 -9.38 -9.83 -0.59
C LEU A 13 -9.22 -10.47 -1.96
N LEU A 14 -10.31 -10.71 -2.70
CA LEU A 14 -10.24 -11.19 -4.07
C LEU A 14 -9.52 -10.20 -4.99
N MET A 15 -9.75 -8.89 -4.82
CA MET A 15 -8.97 -7.86 -5.51
C MET A 15 -7.49 -7.97 -5.15
N TRP A 16 -7.14 -8.01 -3.87
CA TRP A 16 -5.74 -8.09 -3.44
C TRP A 16 -5.04 -9.38 -3.86
N GLN A 17 -5.75 -10.50 -3.91
CA GLN A 17 -5.23 -11.75 -4.47
C GLN A 17 -4.79 -11.55 -5.92
N ARG A 18 -5.66 -10.97 -6.77
CA ARG A 18 -5.29 -10.63 -8.16
C ARG A 18 -4.15 -9.62 -8.24
N VAL A 19 -4.11 -8.62 -7.35
CA VAL A 19 -3.00 -7.66 -7.26
C VAL A 19 -1.68 -8.37 -7.01
N ARG A 20 -1.63 -9.29 -6.06
CA ARG A 20 -0.38 -10.01 -5.72
C ARG A 20 0.05 -10.98 -6.81
N THR A 21 -0.88 -11.50 -7.58
CA THR A 21 -0.55 -12.34 -8.73
C THR A 21 0.00 -11.55 -9.92
N TYR A 22 -0.55 -10.37 -10.21
CA TYR A 22 -0.35 -9.73 -11.52
C TYR A 22 0.34 -8.36 -11.51
N ALA A 23 0.28 -7.60 -10.40
CA ALA A 23 0.71 -6.19 -10.43
C ALA A 23 2.23 -6.00 -10.44
N VAL A 24 2.96 -7.00 -9.94
CA VAL A 24 4.42 -7.07 -9.87
C VAL A 24 4.82 -8.51 -10.20
N PRO A 25 5.04 -8.85 -11.48
CA PRO A 25 5.37 -10.21 -11.89
C PRO A 25 6.77 -10.63 -11.41
N PRO A 26 7.06 -11.93 -11.28
CA PRO A 26 8.38 -12.42 -10.86
C PRO A 26 9.53 -11.85 -11.68
N SER A 27 9.40 -11.78 -13.01
CA SER A 27 10.43 -11.22 -13.88
C SER A 27 10.78 -9.75 -13.59
N MET A 28 9.81 -8.96 -13.12
CA MET A 28 10.05 -7.58 -12.67
C MET A 28 10.87 -7.57 -11.38
N ILE A 29 10.53 -8.43 -10.41
CA ILE A 29 11.24 -8.55 -9.13
C ILE A 29 12.69 -8.98 -9.37
N GLU A 30 12.90 -9.99 -10.21
CA GLU A 30 14.23 -10.52 -10.57
C GLU A 30 15.08 -9.45 -11.24
N THR A 31 14.55 -8.78 -12.27
CA THR A 31 15.26 -7.73 -13.01
C THR A 31 15.58 -6.54 -12.11
N ALA A 32 14.61 -6.05 -11.33
CA ALA A 32 14.83 -4.92 -10.42
C ALA A 32 15.83 -5.27 -9.31
N THR A 33 15.76 -6.48 -8.77
CA THR A 33 16.69 -6.97 -7.74
C THR A 33 18.11 -7.10 -8.28
N ALA A 34 18.29 -7.66 -9.48
CA ALA A 34 19.61 -7.78 -10.11
C ALA A 34 20.26 -6.40 -10.35
N ARG A 35 19.48 -5.45 -10.88
CA ARG A 35 19.92 -4.05 -11.11
C ARG A 35 20.31 -3.36 -9.80
N ARG A 36 19.48 -3.50 -8.77
CA ARG A 36 19.75 -2.95 -7.43
C ARG A 36 21.00 -3.55 -6.81
N ALA A 37 21.21 -4.87 -6.93
CA ALA A 37 22.41 -5.55 -6.41
C ALA A 37 23.69 -5.07 -7.11
N ALA A 38 23.61 -4.71 -8.40
CA ALA A 38 24.70 -4.09 -9.14
C ALA A 38 24.90 -2.59 -8.84
N GLY A 39 24.06 -1.98 -7.99
CA GLY A 39 24.09 -0.54 -7.68
C GLY A 39 23.41 0.36 -8.72
N ASP A 40 22.81 -0.22 -9.76
CA ASP A 40 22.06 0.47 -10.82
C ASP A 40 20.61 0.75 -10.38
N TRP A 41 20.46 1.74 -9.49
CA TRP A 41 19.14 2.13 -8.97
C TRP A 41 18.21 2.69 -10.06
N ALA A 42 18.76 3.35 -11.08
CA ALA A 42 17.97 3.90 -12.18
C ALA A 42 17.42 2.79 -13.09
N GLY A 43 18.26 1.80 -13.42
CA GLY A 43 17.83 0.60 -14.15
C GLY A 43 16.84 -0.25 -13.35
N ALA A 44 16.98 -0.32 -12.02
CA ALA A 44 15.99 -0.94 -11.16
C ALA A 44 14.62 -0.21 -11.23
N CYS A 45 14.63 1.13 -11.19
CA CYS A 45 13.41 1.94 -11.35
C CYS A 45 12.74 1.69 -12.71
N ALA A 46 13.52 1.67 -13.80
CA ALA A 46 13.01 1.38 -15.14
C ALA A 46 12.36 -0.02 -15.21
N ALA A 47 12.99 -1.04 -14.63
CA ALA A 47 12.44 -2.40 -14.57
C ALA A 47 11.07 -2.45 -13.84
N ALA A 48 10.89 -1.62 -12.81
CA ALA A 48 9.64 -1.50 -12.06
C ALA A 48 8.63 -0.49 -12.67
N ARG A 49 8.94 0.06 -13.86
CA ARG A 49 8.13 1.08 -14.56
C ARG A 49 7.97 2.37 -13.74
N ILE A 50 9.08 2.79 -13.15
CA ILE A 50 9.22 4.08 -12.46
C ILE A 50 10.13 4.96 -13.31
N ASP A 51 9.57 6.02 -13.85
CA ASP A 51 10.31 7.03 -14.60
C ASP A 51 11.07 7.93 -13.61
N VAL A 52 12.37 8.11 -13.80
CA VAL A 52 13.21 8.91 -12.90
C VAL A 52 13.24 10.35 -13.39
N ASP A 53 12.67 11.24 -12.59
CA ASP A 53 12.67 12.70 -12.78
C ASP A 53 13.53 13.36 -11.69
N LEU A 54 14.83 13.00 -11.70
CA LEU A 54 15.82 13.44 -10.71
C LEU A 54 17.10 13.89 -11.40
N ASP A 55 17.46 15.16 -11.25
CA ASP A 55 18.78 15.67 -11.60
C ASP A 55 19.65 15.80 -10.34
N LEU A 56 20.48 14.77 -10.08
CA LEU A 56 21.38 14.77 -8.92
C LEU A 56 22.46 15.86 -9.00
N ARG A 57 22.80 16.34 -10.19
CA ARG A 57 23.76 17.45 -10.35
C ARG A 57 23.11 18.75 -9.93
N ALA A 58 21.93 19.05 -10.45
CA ALA A 58 21.16 20.23 -10.04
C ALA A 58 20.86 20.23 -8.53
N VAL A 59 20.57 19.05 -7.95
CA VAL A 59 20.35 18.91 -6.50
C VAL A 59 21.62 19.23 -5.70
N ARG A 60 22.77 18.72 -6.11
CA ARG A 60 24.05 19.06 -5.45
C ARG A 60 24.34 20.55 -5.54
N ASP A 61 24.12 21.14 -6.71
CA ASP A 61 24.44 22.54 -6.96
C ASP A 61 23.50 23.48 -6.18
N ARG A 62 22.23 23.10 -5.96
CA ARG A 62 21.22 23.87 -5.19
C ARG A 62 21.23 23.61 -3.70
N HIS A 63 21.45 22.37 -3.27
CA HIS A 63 21.26 21.93 -1.87
C HIS A 63 22.52 21.39 -1.20
N GLY A 64 23.66 21.40 -1.90
CA GLY A 64 24.95 20.98 -1.38
C GLY A 64 25.20 19.47 -1.40
N THR A 65 26.45 19.11 -1.08
CA THR A 65 26.96 17.74 -1.15
C THR A 65 26.35 16.82 -0.08
N ASP A 66 26.04 17.35 1.10
CA ASP A 66 25.48 16.53 2.19
C ASP A 66 24.09 15.99 1.83
N LEU A 67 23.24 16.84 1.26
CA LEU A 67 21.89 16.43 0.85
C LEU A 67 21.97 15.40 -0.28
N VAL A 68 22.79 15.64 -1.31
CA VAL A 68 22.91 14.70 -2.43
C VAL A 68 23.50 13.36 -1.98
N THR A 69 24.37 13.36 -0.97
CA THR A 69 24.94 12.13 -0.39
C THR A 69 23.88 11.31 0.32
N ARG A 70 23.03 11.95 1.13
CA ARG A 70 21.87 11.29 1.78
C ARG A 70 20.87 10.77 0.74
N LEU A 71 20.56 11.57 -0.29
CA LEU A 71 19.67 11.17 -1.37
C LEU A 71 20.21 9.95 -2.13
N ARG A 72 21.49 9.95 -2.52
CA ARG A 72 22.14 8.79 -3.17
C ARG A 72 22.15 7.54 -2.29
N ALA A 73 22.31 7.69 -0.97
CA ALA A 73 22.23 6.58 -0.04
C ALA A 73 20.82 5.96 -0.02
N ASP A 74 19.77 6.79 0.00
CA ASP A 74 18.39 6.31 -0.07
C ASP A 74 18.06 5.68 -1.45
N LEU A 75 18.53 6.27 -2.56
CA LEU A 75 18.32 5.71 -3.91
C LEU A 75 18.96 4.33 -4.09
N ARG A 76 20.15 4.10 -3.52
CA ARG A 76 20.81 2.77 -3.54
C ARG A 76 20.06 1.71 -2.75
N ARG A 77 19.23 2.12 -1.77
CA ARG A 77 18.44 1.22 -0.92
C ARG A 77 17.03 0.98 -1.46
N LEU A 78 16.58 1.80 -2.41
CA LEU A 78 15.26 1.69 -3.03
C LEU A 78 15.10 0.35 -3.75
N ALA A 79 14.11 -0.43 -3.32
CA ALA A 79 13.52 -1.55 -4.05
C ALA A 79 12.24 -1.06 -4.75
N PRO A 80 12.32 -0.70 -6.04
CA PRO A 80 11.20 -0.07 -6.74
C PRO A 80 10.06 -1.05 -7.07
N ASP A 81 10.37 -2.34 -7.20
CA ASP A 81 9.43 -3.46 -7.24
C ASP A 81 8.65 -3.61 -5.93
N LEU A 82 9.34 -3.51 -4.78
CA LEU A 82 8.71 -3.48 -3.45
C LEU A 82 7.86 -2.22 -3.27
N LEU A 83 8.35 -1.06 -3.70
CA LEU A 83 7.57 0.18 -3.69
C LEU A 83 6.27 0.00 -4.49
N ARG A 84 6.35 -0.49 -5.72
CA ARG A 84 5.18 -0.80 -6.58
C ARG A 84 4.23 -1.80 -5.93
N TRP A 85 4.76 -2.77 -5.19
CA TRP A 85 3.97 -3.74 -4.42
C TRP A 85 3.12 -3.05 -3.36
N HIS A 86 3.64 -2.04 -2.66
CA HIS A 86 2.94 -1.36 -1.56
C HIS A 86 2.22 -0.07 -1.95
N MET A 87 2.31 0.36 -3.21
CA MET A 87 1.62 1.56 -3.66
C MET A 87 0.09 1.46 -3.50
N PRO A 88 -0.58 2.58 -3.11
CA PRO A 88 -2.03 2.60 -2.94
C PRO A 88 -2.77 2.23 -4.22
N ARG A 89 -3.85 1.45 -4.07
CA ARG A 89 -4.64 0.93 -5.18
C ARG A 89 -6.13 1.22 -4.98
N VAL A 90 -6.86 1.37 -6.08
CA VAL A 90 -8.31 1.57 -6.08
C VAL A 90 -9.04 0.27 -6.38
N ALA A 91 -10.14 0.03 -5.66
CA ALA A 91 -11.07 -1.06 -5.96
C ALA A 91 -11.99 -0.68 -7.13
N PRO A 92 -12.60 -1.67 -7.82
CA PRO A 92 -12.41 -3.12 -7.67
C PRO A 92 -11.23 -3.67 -8.49
N ASP A 93 -10.68 -2.84 -9.37
CA ASP A 93 -9.72 -3.23 -10.40
C ASP A 93 -8.27 -3.18 -9.92
N GLY A 94 -8.02 -2.96 -8.62
CA GLY A 94 -6.69 -2.90 -7.99
C GLY A 94 -5.63 -2.02 -8.68
N ARG A 95 -6.02 -1.13 -9.58
CA ARG A 95 -5.12 -0.21 -10.29
C ARG A 95 -4.44 0.71 -9.29
N LEU A 96 -3.18 1.09 -9.56
CA LEU A 96 -2.53 2.19 -8.84
C LEU A 96 -3.48 3.40 -8.75
N ARG A 97 -3.61 3.94 -7.53
CA ARG A 97 -4.48 5.09 -7.29
C ARG A 97 -3.92 6.30 -8.04
N PRO A 98 -4.69 6.93 -8.93
CA PRO A 98 -4.20 8.01 -9.77
C PRO A 98 -4.04 9.33 -9.00
N GLY A 99 -3.21 10.21 -9.54
CA GLY A 99 -3.01 11.59 -9.09
C GLY A 99 -2.29 11.74 -7.76
N LEU A 100 -1.64 10.70 -7.23
CA LEU A 100 -1.00 10.79 -5.92
C LEU A 100 0.40 11.40 -6.01
N THR A 101 0.76 12.18 -4.99
CA THR A 101 2.16 12.49 -4.64
C THR A 101 2.42 11.92 -3.24
N LEU A 102 3.24 10.88 -3.13
CA LEU A 102 3.58 10.24 -1.85
C LEU A 102 5.01 10.59 -1.43
N SER A 103 5.20 10.87 -0.14
CA SER A 103 6.54 11.04 0.42
C SER A 103 7.18 9.68 0.71
N LEU A 104 8.38 9.44 0.18
CA LEU A 104 9.25 8.29 0.48
C LEU A 104 10.29 8.62 1.55
N ALA A 105 10.86 9.82 1.51
CA ALA A 105 11.82 10.30 2.50
C ALA A 105 11.71 11.83 2.66
N ARG A 106 12.03 12.32 3.86
CA ARG A 106 12.08 13.76 4.19
C ARG A 106 13.52 14.13 4.54
N TYR A 107 14.06 15.12 3.84
CA TYR A 107 15.36 15.72 4.12
C TYR A 107 15.13 17.09 4.75
N ARG A 108 15.32 17.17 6.06
CA ARG A 108 15.34 18.46 6.76
C ARG A 108 16.72 19.10 6.56
N ASN A 109 16.73 20.38 6.25
CA ASN A 109 17.92 21.21 6.27
C ASN A 109 17.73 22.33 7.28
N ALA A 110 18.76 22.71 8.02
CA ALA A 110 18.68 23.82 8.96
C ALA A 110 18.35 25.11 8.18
N GLY A 111 17.21 25.74 8.49
CA GLY A 111 16.79 27.02 7.89
C GLY A 111 16.19 26.95 6.48
N GLY A 112 16.04 25.77 5.88
CA GLY A 112 15.46 25.59 4.54
C GLY A 112 14.09 24.91 4.55
N ALA A 113 13.33 25.08 3.47
CA ALA A 113 12.10 24.33 3.27
C ALA A 113 12.39 22.81 3.22
N PRO A 114 11.51 21.96 3.75
CA PRO A 114 11.72 20.53 3.73
C PRO A 114 11.72 20.02 2.29
N LEU A 115 12.74 19.25 1.94
CA LEU A 115 12.84 18.55 0.66
C LEU A 115 12.37 17.11 0.84
N HIS A 116 11.55 16.62 -0.08
CA HIS A 116 10.96 15.29 -0.04
C HIS A 116 11.37 14.50 -1.28
N LEU A 117 11.87 13.28 -1.09
CA LEU A 117 11.85 12.27 -2.16
C LEU A 117 10.41 11.78 -2.28
N VAL A 118 9.82 11.91 -3.47
CA VAL A 118 8.43 11.57 -3.72
C VAL A 118 8.28 10.59 -4.88
N VAL A 119 7.22 9.79 -4.80
CA VAL A 119 6.73 9.02 -5.95
C VAL A 119 5.36 9.59 -6.36
N ARG A 120 5.14 9.73 -7.66
CA ARG A 120 3.89 10.26 -8.22
C ARG A 120 3.20 9.24 -9.10
N THR A 121 1.86 9.26 -9.10
CA THR A 121 1.04 8.53 -10.08
C THR A 121 0.37 9.51 -11.04
N PRO A 122 0.29 9.17 -12.34
CA PRO A 122 -0.48 9.94 -13.31
C PRO A 122 -1.96 10.07 -12.89
N PRO A 123 -2.68 11.09 -13.38
CA PRO A 123 -4.09 11.31 -13.10
C PRO A 123 -4.91 10.24 -13.81
N ALA A 124 -6.18 10.16 -13.44
CA ALA A 124 -7.05 9.09 -13.90
C ALA A 124 -7.26 9.08 -15.43
N TRP A 125 -7.09 10.21 -16.09
CA TRP A 125 -7.30 10.38 -17.53
C TRP A 125 -6.04 10.14 -18.39
N ALA A 126 -4.86 10.02 -17.78
CA ALA A 126 -3.65 9.78 -18.55
C ALA A 126 -3.54 8.29 -18.91
N ASP A 127 -3.32 7.98 -20.20
CA ASP A 127 -3.17 6.61 -20.73
C ASP A 127 -1.99 5.82 -20.12
N ALA A 128 -1.18 6.45 -19.27
CA ALA A 128 -0.08 5.86 -18.52
C ALA A 128 -0.49 5.29 -17.14
N GLY A 129 -1.74 4.84 -16.98
CA GLY A 129 -2.40 4.58 -15.68
C GLY A 129 -1.73 3.58 -14.71
N GLN A 130 -0.60 2.96 -15.04
CA GLN A 130 0.20 2.10 -14.16
C GLN A 130 1.70 2.45 -14.11
N ARG A 131 2.12 3.60 -14.67
CA ARG A 131 3.47 4.15 -14.49
C ARG A 131 3.53 5.01 -13.23
N MET A 132 4.73 5.20 -12.71
CA MET A 132 5.01 6.10 -11.60
C MET A 132 6.20 6.97 -11.96
N SER A 133 6.33 8.15 -11.37
CA SER A 133 7.56 8.93 -11.46
C SER A 133 8.20 9.13 -10.09
N LEU A 134 9.51 9.02 -10.03
CA LEU A 134 10.33 9.31 -8.85
C LEU A 134 10.90 10.71 -9.02
N ALA A 135 10.59 11.62 -8.11
CA ALA A 135 10.96 13.04 -8.21
C ALA A 135 11.31 13.63 -6.84
N LEU A 136 11.83 14.86 -6.84
CA LEU A 136 11.93 15.67 -5.62
C LEU A 136 10.77 16.65 -5.55
N TRP A 137 10.35 16.93 -4.32
CA TRP A 137 9.40 17.98 -4.01
C TRP A 137 9.98 18.88 -2.93
N GLU A 138 9.89 20.19 -3.12
CA GLU A 138 10.34 21.19 -2.15
C GLU A 138 9.13 21.95 -1.62
N GLY A 139 9.04 22.09 -0.30
CA GLY A 139 7.99 22.91 0.29
C GLY A 139 8.16 24.39 -0.07
N SER A 140 7.07 25.05 -0.45
CA SER A 140 7.03 26.51 -0.28
C SER A 140 6.97 26.77 1.22
N GLY A 141 7.91 27.54 1.76
CA GLY A 141 7.94 27.91 3.18
C GLY A 141 6.73 28.71 3.68
N ASN A 142 5.78 29.04 2.80
CA ASN A 142 4.48 29.64 3.12
C ASN A 142 3.45 29.17 2.08
N ASP A 143 2.43 28.43 2.52
CA ASP A 143 1.18 28.26 1.75
C ASP A 143 0.31 29.48 2.03
N VAL A 144 0.49 30.55 1.24
CA VAL A 144 -0.58 31.53 1.01
C VAL A 144 -1.32 31.06 -0.26
N PRO A 145 -2.61 30.69 -0.17
CA PRO A 145 -3.38 30.31 -1.35
C PRO A 145 -3.57 31.55 -2.24
N GLY A 146 -3.07 31.53 -3.48
CA GLY A 146 -3.53 32.49 -4.50
C GLY A 146 -2.53 33.21 -5.40
N HIS A 147 -1.30 32.72 -5.61
CA HIS A 147 -0.44 33.30 -6.66
C HIS A 147 -0.02 32.29 -7.75
N PRO A 148 -0.39 32.53 -9.02
CA PRO A 148 0.00 31.67 -10.13
C PRO A 148 1.48 31.89 -10.46
N ARG A 149 2.27 30.82 -10.47
CA ARG A 149 3.65 30.87 -10.93
C ARG A 149 3.72 30.69 -12.44
N THR A 150 4.32 31.68 -13.09
CA THR A 150 4.69 31.69 -14.50
C THR A 150 5.93 30.82 -14.73
N HIS A 151 5.73 29.56 -15.08
CA HIS A 151 6.72 28.81 -15.86
C HIS A 151 6.02 28.19 -17.07
N ARG A 152 6.45 28.64 -18.24
CA ARG A 152 6.01 28.19 -19.55
C ARG A 152 6.57 26.77 -19.78
N HIS A 153 5.69 25.88 -20.27
CA HIS A 153 5.89 24.48 -20.69
C HIS A 153 5.41 23.39 -19.69
N LEU A 154 4.16 22.96 -19.94
CA LEU A 154 3.37 21.82 -19.43
C LEU A 154 3.02 21.78 -17.93
N PRO A 155 1.73 21.83 -17.54
CA PRO A 155 1.29 21.43 -16.21
C PRO A 155 0.70 20.00 -16.26
N PRO A 156 1.37 18.97 -15.69
CA PRO A 156 0.73 17.69 -15.52
C PRO A 156 0.58 17.37 -14.03
N HIS A 157 -0.68 17.44 -13.59
CA HIS A 157 -1.33 16.47 -12.69
C HIS A 157 -1.69 16.97 -11.28
N PRO A 158 -2.94 16.72 -10.82
CA PRO A 158 -3.53 17.39 -9.69
C PRO A 158 -3.17 16.65 -8.41
N HIS A 159 -2.07 17.04 -7.78
CA HIS A 159 -1.84 17.11 -6.32
C HIS A 159 -0.40 17.62 -6.15
N PRO A 160 -0.19 18.94 -6.17
CA PRO A 160 1.15 19.53 -6.23
C PRO A 160 1.97 19.31 -4.96
N HIS A 161 1.38 18.75 -3.90
CA HIS A 161 2.00 18.55 -2.59
C HIS A 161 1.84 17.10 -2.11
N PRO A 162 2.79 16.58 -1.31
CA PRO A 162 2.67 15.26 -0.70
C PRO A 162 1.38 15.10 0.10
N ASP A 163 0.59 14.08 -0.19
CA ASP A 163 -0.65 13.81 0.52
C ASP A 163 -0.34 13.32 1.95
N ARG A 164 -0.90 14.03 2.95
CA ARG A 164 -0.70 13.71 4.38
C ARG A 164 -1.20 12.32 4.75
N ARG A 165 -2.14 11.75 3.99
CA ARG A 165 -2.65 10.38 4.18
C ARG A 165 -1.68 9.31 3.67
N PHE A 166 -0.78 9.64 2.75
CA PHE A 166 0.08 8.67 2.07
C PHE A 166 1.57 8.95 2.34
N ARG A 167 2.00 8.57 3.55
CA ARG A 167 3.33 8.82 4.11
C ARG A 167 4.16 7.53 4.20
N LEU A 168 4.89 7.20 3.14
CA LEU A 168 5.83 6.06 3.12
C LEU A 168 7.19 6.42 3.73
N ASP A 169 7.44 7.70 4.02
CA ASP A 169 8.58 8.17 4.82
C ASP A 169 8.55 7.64 6.26
N LEU A 170 7.36 7.37 6.81
CA LEU A 170 7.19 6.73 8.11
C LEU A 170 7.31 5.19 8.03
N HIS A 171 7.23 4.62 6.82
CA HIS A 171 7.15 3.18 6.59
C HIS A 171 8.21 2.72 5.58
N ARG A 172 9.49 3.07 5.84
CA ARG A 172 10.59 2.75 4.91
C ARG A 172 10.67 1.26 4.56
N HIS A 173 10.30 0.36 5.47
CA HIS A 173 10.23 -1.08 5.22
C HIS A 173 9.31 -1.51 4.06
N LEU A 174 8.52 -0.59 3.49
CA LEU A 174 7.68 -0.82 2.31
C LEU A 174 8.36 -0.45 0.99
N TRP A 175 9.60 0.02 0.99
CA TRP A 175 10.33 0.37 -0.24
C TRP A 175 11.86 0.32 -0.10
N ASP A 176 12.41 0.41 1.11
CA ASP A 176 13.84 0.32 1.43
C ASP A 176 14.19 -1.16 1.70
N ALA A 177 14.98 -1.75 0.80
CA ALA A 177 15.37 -3.16 0.89
C ALA A 177 16.17 -3.47 2.17
N ALA A 178 16.96 -2.52 2.67
CA ALA A 178 17.75 -2.71 3.88
C ALA A 178 16.89 -2.67 5.15
N ARG A 179 15.67 -2.11 5.06
CA ARG A 179 14.72 -2.00 6.18
C ARG A 179 13.50 -2.91 6.03
N SER A 180 13.39 -3.73 4.98
CA SER A 180 12.21 -4.54 4.73
C SER A 180 11.91 -5.54 5.87
N GLY A 181 12.95 -6.02 6.56
CA GLY A 181 12.79 -6.91 7.73
C GLY A 181 11.98 -6.29 8.87
N GLU A 182 11.89 -4.96 8.96
CA GLU A 182 11.07 -4.31 9.99
C GLU A 182 9.56 -4.47 9.77
N LEU A 183 9.15 -4.92 8.58
CA LEU A 183 7.77 -5.30 8.30
C LEU A 183 7.29 -6.39 9.26
N ALA A 184 8.17 -7.30 9.70
CA ALA A 184 7.84 -8.35 10.67
C ALA A 184 7.30 -7.76 11.99
N ARG A 185 7.96 -6.72 12.51
CA ARG A 185 7.53 -6.02 13.75
C ARG A 185 6.15 -5.38 13.58
N ARG A 186 5.83 -4.91 12.38
CA ARG A 186 4.51 -4.33 12.05
C ARG A 186 3.43 -5.40 11.94
N CYS A 187 3.77 -6.59 11.43
CA CYS A 187 2.85 -7.71 11.31
C CYS A 187 2.61 -8.48 12.62
N GLY A 188 3.31 -8.11 13.70
CA GLY A 188 3.13 -8.68 15.03
C GLY A 188 4.11 -9.80 15.36
N ALA A 189 5.15 -10.03 14.55
CA ALA A 189 6.28 -10.85 14.97
C ALA A 189 7.04 -10.10 16.07
N VAL A 190 6.73 -10.42 17.32
CA VAL A 190 7.59 -10.06 18.45
C VAL A 190 8.86 -10.87 18.28
N GLY A 191 9.99 -10.18 18.12
CA GLY A 191 11.28 -10.86 18.13
C GLY A 191 11.41 -11.59 19.45
N THR A 192 11.53 -12.92 19.38
CA THR A 192 12.18 -13.71 20.43
C THR A 192 13.64 -13.26 20.48
N MET A 193 13.90 -12.12 21.11
CA MET A 193 15.20 -11.88 21.70
C MET A 193 15.35 -12.92 22.80
N SER A 194 16.09 -13.97 22.48
CA SER A 194 16.61 -14.96 23.41
C SER A 194 17.40 -14.22 24.49
N THR A 195 16.76 -13.91 25.61
CA THR A 195 17.45 -13.74 26.87
C THR A 195 17.55 -15.12 27.49
N ALA A 196 18.52 -15.90 27.01
CA ALA A 196 19.08 -16.99 27.81
C ALA A 196 19.72 -16.33 29.04
N SER A 197 18.98 -16.29 30.15
CA SER A 197 19.54 -15.99 31.45
C SER A 197 20.01 -17.32 32.06
N PRO A 198 21.25 -17.43 32.57
CA PRO A 198 21.76 -18.69 33.11
C PRO A 198 21.11 -19.01 34.46
N ALA A 199 21.02 -20.30 34.74
CA ALA A 199 20.48 -20.85 35.97
C ALA A 199 21.21 -20.35 37.23
N SER A 200 20.47 -20.17 38.33
CA SER A 200 20.93 -20.62 39.65
C SER A 200 19.76 -20.80 40.63
N SER A 201 20.01 -21.66 41.61
CA SER A 201 19.10 -22.60 42.27
C SER A 201 18.36 -22.11 43.53
N ALA A 202 17.41 -22.97 43.93
CA ALA A 202 17.03 -23.39 45.30
C ALA A 202 15.84 -22.71 46.01
N LEU A 203 14.82 -23.54 46.29
CA LEU A 203 13.80 -23.40 47.35
C LEU A 203 14.39 -23.89 48.71
N PRO A 204 13.73 -23.67 49.86
CA PRO A 204 12.64 -24.56 50.31
C PRO A 204 11.43 -23.86 50.98
N GLU A 205 10.50 -24.68 51.44
CA GLU A 205 9.04 -24.56 51.63
C GLU A 205 8.48 -23.84 52.89
N SER A 206 7.26 -23.26 52.75
CA SER A 206 5.99 -23.25 53.56
C SER A 206 5.97 -23.43 55.11
N PRO A 207 4.92 -23.03 55.91
CA PRO A 207 3.46 -23.10 55.59
C PRO A 207 2.48 -22.09 56.29
N GLY A 208 1.16 -22.14 55.96
CA GLY A 208 0.07 -21.81 56.91
C GLY A 208 -1.00 -20.75 56.51
N VAL A 209 -2.24 -21.21 56.34
CA VAL A 209 -3.54 -20.53 55.99
C VAL A 209 -4.11 -19.79 57.26
N PRO A 210 -5.18 -18.94 57.27
CA PRO A 210 -6.31 -18.88 56.34
C PRO A 210 -6.97 -17.52 55.99
N ALA A 211 -7.94 -17.65 55.08
CA ALA A 211 -8.87 -16.64 54.58
C ALA A 211 -9.68 -15.93 55.66
N SER A 212 -9.87 -14.61 55.52
CA SER A 212 -11.08 -13.95 55.99
C SER A 212 -11.34 -12.62 55.28
N ALA A 213 -12.63 -12.39 55.06
CA ALA A 213 -13.32 -11.11 54.95
C ALA A 213 -13.07 -10.27 53.69
N ALA A 214 -14.05 -10.39 52.80
CA ALA A 214 -14.48 -9.36 51.88
C ALA A 214 -14.49 -7.98 52.55
N SER A 215 -13.87 -7.00 51.91
CA SER A 215 -14.27 -5.62 52.07
C SER A 215 -14.17 -4.93 50.72
N SER A 216 -15.36 -4.64 50.20
CA SER A 216 -15.66 -3.84 49.03
C SER A 216 -15.05 -2.45 49.17
N ALA A 217 -13.88 -2.26 48.58
CA ALA A 217 -13.36 -0.95 48.23
C ALA A 217 -13.60 -0.74 46.73
N SER A 218 -14.55 0.15 46.44
CA SER A 218 -14.84 0.72 45.13
C SER A 218 -13.55 1.08 44.40
N SER A 219 -13.15 0.23 43.44
CA SER A 219 -12.16 0.62 42.45
C SER A 219 -12.91 1.45 41.43
N ASP A 220 -12.96 2.75 41.69
CA ASP A 220 -13.47 3.77 40.79
C ASP A 220 -12.52 3.86 39.59
N ARG A 221 -12.65 2.88 38.70
CA ARG A 221 -11.92 2.77 37.45
C ARG A 221 -12.72 3.62 36.48
N PRO A 222 -12.22 4.80 36.02
CA PRO A 222 -12.97 5.62 35.10
C PRO A 222 -13.26 4.78 33.87
N GLU A 223 -14.55 4.61 33.61
CA GLU A 223 -15.10 3.86 32.48
C GLU A 223 -14.64 4.57 31.21
N LEU A 224 -13.50 4.12 30.67
CA LEU A 224 -12.96 4.57 29.41
C LEU A 224 -14.01 4.23 28.35
N SER A 225 -14.70 5.25 27.84
CA SER A 225 -15.60 5.08 26.71
C SER A 225 -14.88 4.28 25.62
N PRO A 226 -15.47 3.19 25.10
CA PRO A 226 -14.83 2.38 24.08
C PRO A 226 -14.41 3.27 22.92
N LEU A 227 -13.24 2.98 22.32
CA LEU A 227 -12.95 3.46 20.97
C LEU A 227 -14.20 3.22 20.10
N PRO A 228 -14.55 4.13 19.17
CA PRO A 228 -15.77 4.00 18.35
C PRO A 228 -15.87 2.56 17.84
N HIS A 229 -17.06 1.93 17.93
CA HIS A 229 -17.31 0.52 17.60
C HIS A 229 -16.75 0.15 16.21
N LEU A 230 -15.46 -0.12 16.18
CA LEU A 230 -14.71 -0.56 15.03
C LEU A 230 -14.71 -2.08 15.13
N PRO A 231 -14.98 -2.81 14.04
CA PRO A 231 -14.91 -4.26 14.09
C PRO A 231 -13.53 -4.67 14.60
N THR A 232 -13.49 -5.22 15.81
CA THR A 232 -12.31 -5.75 16.46
C THR A 232 -12.30 -7.25 16.21
N GLY A 233 -11.46 -7.68 15.28
CA GLY A 233 -11.37 -9.07 14.87
C GLY A 233 -10.30 -9.26 13.81
N HIS A 234 -9.81 -10.49 13.64
CA HIS A 234 -8.80 -10.84 12.63
C HIS A 234 -9.28 -10.58 11.20
N GLU A 235 -10.59 -10.46 11.00
CA GLU A 235 -11.25 -10.15 9.72
C GLU A 235 -11.40 -8.65 9.46
N SER A 236 -11.06 -7.80 10.44
CA SER A 236 -11.12 -6.36 10.30
C SER A 236 -10.02 -5.87 9.35
N PRO A 237 -10.33 -5.02 8.35
CA PRO A 237 -9.33 -4.44 7.47
C PRO A 237 -8.46 -3.40 8.18
N TRP A 238 -8.72 -3.13 9.47
CA TRP A 238 -8.07 -2.12 10.29
C TRP A 238 -7.05 -2.71 11.24
N ALA A 239 -5.86 -2.11 11.29
CA ALA A 239 -4.78 -2.51 12.19
C ALA A 239 -4.92 -1.84 13.58
N VAL A 240 -6.09 -1.98 14.22
CA VAL A 240 -6.45 -1.25 15.45
C VAL A 240 -5.40 -1.40 16.55
N MET A 241 -4.88 -2.63 16.74
CA MET A 241 -3.85 -2.93 17.74
C MET A 241 -2.51 -2.21 17.52
N ARG A 242 -2.29 -1.65 16.32
CA ARG A 242 -1.06 -0.95 15.95
C ARG A 242 -1.19 0.57 15.98
N TRP A 243 -2.41 1.11 16.03
CA TRP A 243 -2.62 2.54 15.88
C TRP A 243 -1.92 3.38 16.93
N ALA A 244 -1.75 2.89 18.17
CA ALA A 244 -1.01 3.62 19.20
C ALA A 244 0.47 3.81 18.82
N ALA A 245 1.15 2.72 18.46
CA ALA A 245 2.55 2.76 18.03
C ALA A 245 2.74 3.57 16.73
N GLU A 246 1.81 3.45 15.79
CA GLU A 246 1.85 4.21 14.53
C GLU A 246 1.57 5.71 14.75
N ALA A 247 0.66 6.06 15.68
CA ALA A 247 0.40 7.45 16.05
C ALA A 247 1.62 8.08 16.72
N GLU A 248 2.36 7.33 17.52
CA GLU A 248 3.61 7.80 18.13
C GLU A 248 4.68 8.09 17.07
N LEU A 249 4.83 7.23 16.06
CA LEU A 249 5.71 7.46 14.91
C LEU A 249 5.30 8.73 14.13
N LEU A 250 3.99 8.90 13.87
CA LEU A 250 3.45 10.08 13.22
C LEU A 250 3.74 11.36 14.00
N LEU A 251 3.35 11.40 15.28
CA LEU A 251 3.47 12.59 16.11
C LEU A 251 4.93 13.01 16.28
N ARG A 252 5.83 12.05 16.52
CA ARG A 252 7.28 12.32 16.59
C ARG A 252 7.80 12.93 15.30
N ALA A 253 7.35 12.43 14.14
CA ALA A 253 7.73 13.01 12.85
C ALA A 253 7.18 14.43 12.65
N GLU A 254 6.07 14.78 13.29
CA GLU A 254 5.51 16.14 13.33
C GLU A 254 6.06 17.00 14.49
N GLY A 255 7.08 16.52 15.21
CA GLY A 255 7.72 17.26 16.31
C GLY A 255 6.89 17.29 17.59
N ARG A 256 5.96 16.35 17.77
CA ARG A 256 5.07 16.23 18.93
C ARG A 256 5.32 14.92 19.66
N ALA A 257 5.34 14.96 20.99
CA ALA A 257 5.43 13.73 21.78
C ALA A 257 4.08 12.98 21.82
N ARG A 258 2.99 13.73 22.00
CA ARG A 258 1.62 13.22 22.25
C ARG A 258 0.57 14.17 21.66
N GLY A 259 -0.70 13.78 21.76
CA GLY A 259 -1.83 14.65 21.47
C GLY A 259 -2.77 14.15 20.36
N PRO A 260 -3.67 15.01 19.87
CA PRO A 260 -4.72 14.62 18.94
C PRO A 260 -4.19 14.42 17.52
N PHE A 261 -4.75 13.42 16.85
CA PHE A 261 -4.54 13.13 15.43
C PHE A 261 -5.85 12.63 14.79
N THR A 262 -5.91 12.66 13.47
CA THR A 262 -7.07 12.20 12.71
C THR A 262 -6.84 10.83 12.10
N LEU A 263 -7.86 9.98 12.14
CA LEU A 263 -7.91 8.69 11.46
C LEU A 263 -9.01 8.73 10.40
N ARG A 264 -8.70 8.34 9.17
CA ARG A 264 -9.66 8.31 8.06
C ARG A 264 -10.14 6.89 7.80
N LEU A 265 -11.40 6.62 8.13
CA LEU A 265 -12.04 5.31 7.95
C LEU A 265 -12.70 5.15 6.56
N GLY A 266 -12.96 6.26 5.87
CA GLY A 266 -13.55 6.25 4.53
C GLY A 266 -13.46 7.59 3.80
N ALA A 267 -14.11 7.69 2.64
CA ALA A 267 -14.10 8.93 1.85
C ALA A 267 -14.66 10.13 2.65
N ARG A 268 -15.72 9.90 3.43
CA ARG A 268 -16.40 10.91 4.27
C ARG A 268 -16.38 10.59 5.77
N SER A 269 -15.70 9.53 6.19
CA SER A 269 -15.62 9.12 7.58
C SER A 269 -14.22 9.37 8.13
N ARG A 270 -14.13 10.25 9.12
CA ARG A 270 -12.92 10.55 9.89
C ARG A 270 -13.27 10.59 11.37
N THR A 271 -12.36 10.13 12.21
CA THR A 271 -12.46 10.24 13.66
C THR A 271 -11.20 10.91 14.21
N VAL A 272 -11.31 11.54 15.36
CA VAL A 272 -10.19 12.16 16.08
C VAL A 272 -9.89 11.31 17.30
N LEU A 273 -8.64 10.88 17.41
CA LEU A 273 -8.13 10.14 18.56
C LEU A 273 -6.99 10.93 19.18
N GLU A 274 -6.77 10.70 20.47
CA GLU A 274 -5.66 11.28 21.21
C GLU A 274 -4.73 10.17 21.66
N LEU A 275 -3.43 10.34 21.39
CA LEU A 275 -2.40 9.53 22.00
C LEU A 275 -2.01 10.16 23.35
N ALA A 276 -2.35 9.48 24.44
CA ALA A 276 -2.13 9.96 25.79
C ALA A 276 -1.43 8.90 26.65
N ALA A 277 -0.56 9.35 27.55
CA ALA A 277 -0.06 8.54 28.65
C ALA A 277 -0.07 9.39 29.92
N PRO A 278 -0.22 8.79 31.12
CA PRO A 278 -0.16 9.52 32.38
C PRO A 278 1.15 10.29 32.57
N ASP A 279 2.27 9.69 32.16
CA ASP A 279 3.62 10.26 32.22
C ASP A 279 4.52 9.65 31.12
N ASP A 280 5.78 10.04 31.06
CA ASP A 280 6.75 9.58 30.05
C ASP A 280 7.27 8.15 30.26
N SER A 281 6.96 7.52 31.40
CA SER A 281 7.33 6.12 31.71
C SER A 281 6.25 5.12 31.29
N HIS A 282 5.02 5.57 31.07
CA HIS A 282 3.90 4.72 30.67
C HIS A 282 3.78 4.56 29.15
N ALA A 283 3.41 3.35 28.73
CA ALA A 283 3.06 3.07 27.34
C ALA A 283 1.86 3.93 26.92
N PRO A 284 1.97 4.68 25.81
CA PRO A 284 0.88 5.55 25.38
C PRO A 284 -0.33 4.73 24.90
N THR A 285 -1.52 5.23 25.22
CA THR A 285 -2.80 4.62 24.88
C THR A 285 -3.62 5.55 23.99
N LEU A 286 -4.53 4.96 23.23
CA LEU A 286 -5.48 5.72 22.42
C LEU A 286 -6.79 5.92 23.17
N ARG A 287 -7.27 7.16 23.15
CA ARG A 287 -8.61 7.49 23.64
C ARG A 287 -9.35 8.39 22.64
N PRO A 288 -10.68 8.34 22.59
CA PRO A 288 -11.46 9.37 21.91
C PRO A 288 -11.13 10.75 22.48
N LEU A 289 -11.09 11.77 21.62
CA LEU A 289 -10.91 13.14 22.10
C LEU A 289 -12.17 13.57 22.86
N ARG A 290 -11.98 14.08 24.09
CA ARG A 290 -13.09 14.47 24.97
C ARG A 290 -13.84 15.70 24.48
N GLU A 291 -13.13 16.65 23.88
CA GLU A 291 -13.70 17.89 23.36
C GLU A 291 -13.84 17.83 21.84
N ALA A 292 -15.01 18.23 21.33
CA ALA A 292 -15.23 18.35 19.90
C ALA A 292 -14.46 19.56 19.37
N LEU A 293 -13.49 19.33 18.48
CA LEU A 293 -12.74 20.40 17.84
C LEU A 293 -13.51 20.96 16.62
N PRO A 294 -13.41 22.28 16.35
CA PRO A 294 -13.96 22.86 15.14
C PRO A 294 -13.30 22.26 13.88
N PRO A 295 -14.02 22.19 12.73
CA PRO A 295 -13.53 21.51 11.53
C PRO A 295 -12.17 21.98 11.01
N GLN A 296 -11.84 23.26 11.21
CA GLN A 296 -10.57 23.85 10.82
C GLN A 296 -9.40 23.30 11.64
N GLN A 297 -9.58 23.17 12.96
CA GLN A 297 -8.57 22.58 13.83
C GLN A 297 -8.41 21.09 13.53
N VAL A 298 -9.51 20.37 13.29
CA VAL A 298 -9.46 18.95 12.85
C VAL A 298 -8.68 18.80 11.54
N ALA A 299 -8.83 19.72 10.58
CA ALA A 299 -8.09 19.69 9.33
C ALA A 299 -6.59 19.99 9.49
N ALA A 300 -6.21 20.71 10.55
CA ALA A 300 -4.82 21.02 10.88
C ALA A 300 -4.10 19.89 11.63
N LEU A 301 -4.84 18.93 12.20
CA LEU A 301 -4.25 17.79 12.92
C LEU A 301 -3.43 16.87 11.99
N PRO A 302 -2.38 16.21 12.51
CA PRO A 302 -1.73 15.11 11.83
C PRO A 302 -2.74 14.03 11.43
N VAL A 303 -2.51 13.39 10.28
CA VAL A 303 -3.38 12.32 9.76
C VAL A 303 -2.65 10.99 9.86
N LEU A 304 -3.25 9.98 10.50
CA LEU A 304 -2.70 8.63 10.52
C LEU A 304 -2.61 8.10 9.09
N PRO A 305 -1.42 7.71 8.60
CA PRO A 305 -1.26 7.28 7.22
C PRO A 305 -2.10 6.05 6.91
N GLU A 306 -2.54 5.92 5.64
CA GLU A 306 -3.35 4.77 5.20
C GLU A 306 -2.67 3.43 5.47
N ALA A 307 -1.34 3.38 5.27
CA ALA A 307 -0.53 2.20 5.56
C ALA A 307 -0.60 1.84 7.05
N ALA A 308 -0.51 2.82 7.96
CA ALA A 308 -0.61 2.60 9.40
C ALA A 308 -2.03 2.19 9.83
N ALA A 309 -3.05 2.78 9.20
CA ALA A 309 -4.45 2.55 9.57
C ALA A 309 -4.91 1.11 9.25
N ARG A 310 -4.49 0.55 8.12
CA ARG A 310 -4.99 -0.73 7.60
C ARG A 310 -4.09 -1.92 7.89
N THR A 311 -4.71 -3.09 8.04
CA THR A 311 -4.01 -4.37 7.98
C THR A 311 -3.32 -4.51 6.63
N LEU A 312 -2.07 -4.96 6.64
CA LEU A 312 -1.31 -5.18 5.42
C LEU A 312 -2.04 -6.21 4.53
N PRO A 313 -2.28 -5.93 3.24
CA PRO A 313 -2.97 -6.88 2.36
C PRO A 313 -2.33 -8.27 2.33
N ASP A 314 -1.00 -8.33 2.37
CA ASP A 314 -0.24 -9.57 2.37
C ASP A 314 -0.53 -10.43 3.60
N LEU A 315 -0.58 -9.81 4.78
CA LEU A 315 -0.92 -10.48 6.04
C LEU A 315 -2.38 -10.97 6.05
N ALA A 316 -3.31 -10.18 5.51
CA ALA A 316 -4.71 -10.56 5.41
C ALA A 316 -4.92 -11.75 4.46
N LEU A 317 -4.23 -11.75 3.30
CA LEU A 317 -4.29 -12.85 2.33
C LEU A 317 -3.70 -14.15 2.88
N VAL A 318 -2.57 -14.08 3.59
CA VAL A 318 -1.95 -15.24 4.23
C VAL A 318 -2.84 -15.80 5.34
N ARG A 319 -3.38 -14.95 6.22
CA ARG A 319 -4.31 -15.38 7.28
C ARG A 319 -5.58 -16.00 6.74
N ALA A 320 -6.07 -15.54 5.58
CA ALA A 320 -7.23 -16.10 4.90
C ALA A 320 -6.90 -17.35 4.06
N GLY A 321 -5.64 -17.80 3.99
CA GLY A 321 -5.22 -18.96 3.19
C GLY A 321 -5.33 -18.76 1.67
N LEU A 322 -5.48 -17.52 1.20
CA LEU A 322 -5.71 -17.21 -0.22
C LEU A 322 -4.44 -17.12 -1.06
N VAL A 323 -3.31 -16.83 -0.40
CA VAL A 323 -1.99 -16.74 -1.04
C VAL A 323 -0.95 -17.32 -0.06
N PRO A 324 -0.17 -18.33 -0.47
CA PRO A 324 0.92 -18.83 0.37
C PRO A 324 2.06 -17.81 0.45
N VAL A 325 2.79 -17.79 1.57
CA VAL A 325 3.88 -16.83 1.82
C VAL A 325 4.91 -16.81 0.69
N GLY A 326 5.26 -17.97 0.12
CA GLY A 326 6.21 -18.09 -0.99
C GLY A 326 5.76 -17.50 -2.33
N ARG A 327 4.48 -17.11 -2.46
CA ARG A 327 3.96 -16.40 -3.66
C ARG A 327 3.94 -14.88 -3.48
N LEU A 328 4.36 -14.37 -2.33
CA LEU A 328 4.50 -12.94 -2.09
C LEU A 328 5.85 -12.44 -2.60
N HIS A 329 6.01 -11.12 -2.64
CA HIS A 329 7.30 -10.48 -2.89
C HIS A 329 8.37 -11.04 -1.93
N PRO A 330 9.59 -11.42 -2.38
CA PRO A 330 10.60 -12.09 -1.54
C PRO A 330 10.90 -11.37 -0.22
N LEU A 331 11.08 -10.05 -0.26
CA LEU A 331 11.29 -9.23 0.95
C LEU A 331 10.09 -9.22 1.93
N VAL A 332 8.85 -9.35 1.42
CA VAL A 332 7.65 -9.46 2.24
C VAL A 332 7.51 -10.88 2.79
N ALA A 333 7.75 -11.88 1.95
CA ALA A 333 7.73 -13.29 2.33
C ALA A 333 8.72 -13.57 3.48
N ALA A 334 9.95 -13.06 3.36
CA ALA A 334 10.98 -13.18 4.39
C ALA A 334 10.54 -12.53 5.71
N ALA A 335 9.88 -11.37 5.67
CA ALA A 335 9.39 -10.70 6.87
C ALA A 335 8.18 -11.42 7.51
N LEU A 336 7.34 -12.08 6.71
CA LEU A 336 6.15 -12.80 7.19
C LEU A 336 6.43 -14.25 7.61
N ALA A 337 7.56 -14.83 7.21
CA ALA A 337 7.92 -16.23 7.52
C ALA A 337 7.92 -16.54 9.03
N GLY A 338 8.14 -15.54 9.89
CA GLY A 338 8.06 -15.67 11.36
C GLY A 338 6.70 -15.37 11.99
N THR A 339 5.65 -15.08 11.20
CA THR A 339 4.35 -14.57 11.70
C THR A 339 3.20 -15.59 11.57
N GLY A 340 3.44 -16.79 11.04
CA GLY A 340 2.40 -17.81 10.83
C GLY A 340 2.79 -19.20 11.34
N PRO A 341 1.81 -20.07 11.66
CA PRO A 341 2.07 -21.48 11.90
C PRO A 341 2.64 -22.13 10.64
N ALA A 342 3.59 -23.05 10.79
CA ALA A 342 4.23 -23.76 9.69
C ALA A 342 3.17 -24.48 8.84
N THR A 343 2.91 -23.98 7.63
CA THR A 343 2.08 -24.68 6.65
C THR A 343 2.95 -25.71 5.92
N VAL A 344 2.56 -26.97 5.99
CA VAL A 344 3.11 -28.06 5.18
C VAL A 344 2.92 -27.71 3.69
N PRO A 345 3.92 -27.91 2.82
CA PRO A 345 3.79 -27.64 1.40
C PRO A 345 2.65 -28.49 0.82
N GLY A 346 1.52 -27.86 0.52
CA GLY A 346 0.51 -28.44 -0.36
C GLY A 346 1.03 -28.52 -1.79
N PRO A 347 0.52 -29.46 -2.61
CA PRO A 347 0.90 -29.55 -4.01
C PRO A 347 0.72 -28.21 -4.71
N ALA A 348 1.60 -27.93 -5.68
CA ALA A 348 1.57 -26.69 -6.46
C ALA A 348 0.14 -26.46 -6.99
N PRO A 349 -0.51 -25.31 -6.68
CA PRO A 349 -1.81 -25.04 -7.27
C PRO A 349 -1.62 -24.86 -8.78
N GLU A 350 -2.45 -25.58 -9.53
CA GLU A 350 -2.65 -25.41 -10.97
C GLU A 350 -2.70 -23.92 -11.33
N PRO A 351 -2.15 -23.51 -12.49
CA PRO A 351 -2.18 -22.13 -12.94
C PRO A 351 -3.64 -21.65 -12.88
N GLY A 352 -3.90 -20.68 -12.00
CA GLY A 352 -5.24 -20.12 -11.83
C GLY A 352 -5.81 -19.66 -13.17
N ASP A 353 -7.14 -19.66 -13.28
CA ASP A 353 -7.85 -19.32 -14.52
C ASP A 353 -7.18 -18.16 -15.27
N PRO A 354 -6.79 -18.36 -16.55
CA PRO A 354 -6.12 -17.33 -17.33
C PRO A 354 -7.02 -16.09 -17.43
N HIS A 355 -6.42 -14.91 -17.24
CA HIS A 355 -7.14 -13.65 -17.35
C HIS A 355 -7.63 -13.44 -18.79
N ARG A 356 -8.92 -13.18 -18.96
CA ARG A 356 -9.53 -12.95 -20.27
C ARG A 356 -9.64 -11.46 -20.58
N VAL A 357 -9.23 -11.07 -21.77
CA VAL A 357 -9.28 -9.69 -22.29
C VAL A 357 -9.95 -9.71 -23.66
N GLU A 358 -10.91 -8.83 -23.89
CA GLU A 358 -11.46 -8.63 -25.23
C GLU A 358 -10.46 -7.83 -26.08
N CYS A 359 -9.94 -8.45 -27.13
CA CYS A 359 -8.94 -7.90 -28.02
C CYS A 359 -9.40 -8.08 -29.46
N ARG A 360 -9.61 -6.97 -30.18
CA ARG A 360 -10.08 -6.95 -31.58
C ARG A 360 -11.37 -7.77 -31.82
N GLY A 361 -12.26 -7.81 -30.84
CA GLY A 361 -13.55 -8.52 -30.93
C GLY A 361 -13.51 -10.00 -30.54
N GLU A 362 -12.34 -10.54 -30.16
CA GLU A 362 -12.19 -11.90 -29.64
C GLU A 362 -11.71 -11.88 -28.18
N VAL A 363 -12.02 -12.94 -27.43
CA VAL A 363 -11.58 -13.07 -26.03
C VAL A 363 -10.24 -13.79 -25.96
N HIS A 364 -9.19 -13.05 -25.67
CA HIS A 364 -7.82 -13.54 -25.53
C HIS A 364 -7.46 -13.79 -24.06
N ARG A 365 -6.54 -14.73 -23.83
CA ARG A 365 -6.08 -15.19 -22.52
C ARG A 365 -4.70 -14.62 -22.19
N ILE A 366 -4.54 -14.17 -20.96
CA ILE A 366 -3.29 -13.71 -20.36
C ILE A 366 -2.98 -14.63 -19.18
N ALA A 367 -1.82 -15.27 -19.23
CA ALA A 367 -1.37 -16.18 -18.20
C ALA A 367 0.12 -15.97 -17.92
N PRO A 368 0.57 -16.16 -16.68
CA PRO A 368 1.99 -16.30 -16.40
C PRO A 368 2.49 -17.62 -17.02
N ARG A 369 3.48 -17.55 -17.91
CA ARG A 369 4.27 -18.68 -18.40
C ARG A 369 5.73 -18.43 -18.08
N ASP A 370 6.40 -19.41 -17.46
CA ASP A 370 7.82 -19.32 -17.08
C ASP A 370 8.15 -18.04 -16.28
N GLY A 371 7.24 -17.62 -15.40
CA GLY A 371 7.41 -16.42 -14.57
C GLY A 371 7.14 -15.07 -15.29
N VAL A 372 6.77 -15.10 -16.57
CA VAL A 372 6.47 -13.92 -17.40
C VAL A 372 4.98 -13.88 -17.77
N LEU A 373 4.33 -12.75 -17.54
CA LEU A 373 2.96 -12.55 -18.03
C LEU A 373 2.95 -12.51 -19.56
N THR A 374 2.17 -13.39 -20.17
CA THR A 374 2.12 -13.57 -21.62
C THR A 374 0.67 -13.55 -22.11
N ALA A 375 0.40 -12.88 -23.22
CA ALA A 375 -0.85 -13.02 -23.94
C ALA A 375 -0.78 -14.31 -24.77
N VAL A 376 -1.39 -15.38 -24.26
CA VAL A 376 -1.26 -16.76 -24.77
C VAL A 376 -1.78 -16.89 -26.19
N ASP A 377 -2.75 -16.07 -26.56
CA ASP A 377 -3.42 -16.11 -27.86
C ASP A 377 -2.79 -15.14 -28.90
N HIS A 378 -1.58 -14.61 -28.63
CA HIS A 378 -0.81 -13.82 -29.60
C HIS A 378 0.57 -14.43 -29.89
N ASP A 379 1.00 -14.33 -31.15
CA ASP A 379 2.39 -14.60 -31.54
C ASP A 379 3.34 -13.53 -30.95
N PRO A 380 4.45 -13.90 -30.28
CA PRO A 380 5.45 -12.96 -29.80
C PRO A 380 5.95 -11.94 -30.85
N ALA A 381 6.03 -12.30 -32.13
CA ALA A 381 6.45 -11.34 -33.17
C ALA A 381 5.37 -10.26 -33.44
N GLN A 382 4.09 -10.63 -33.35
CA GLN A 382 2.99 -9.68 -33.39
C GLN A 382 3.06 -8.72 -32.20
N LEU A 383 3.25 -9.23 -30.97
CA LEU A 383 3.33 -8.39 -29.77
C LEU A 383 4.49 -7.38 -29.84
N ARG A 384 5.67 -7.80 -30.33
CA ARG A 384 6.82 -6.90 -30.52
C ARG A 384 6.52 -5.78 -31.51
N ARG A 385 5.81 -6.07 -32.61
CA ARG A 385 5.40 -5.05 -33.58
C ARG A 385 4.46 -4.03 -32.96
N GLU A 386 3.49 -4.49 -32.19
CA GLU A 386 2.52 -3.64 -31.50
C GLU A 386 3.20 -2.80 -30.41
N GLU A 387 4.22 -3.33 -29.71
CA GLU A 387 5.03 -2.59 -28.74
C GLU A 387 5.80 -1.43 -29.38
N LEU A 388 6.36 -1.64 -30.58
CA LEU A 388 6.99 -0.56 -31.36
C LEU A 388 5.99 0.52 -31.78
N LEU A 389 4.76 0.15 -32.14
CA LEU A 389 3.70 1.12 -32.48
C LEU A 389 3.32 1.97 -31.27
N VAL A 390 3.26 1.38 -30.08
CA VAL A 390 3.01 2.10 -28.81
C VAL A 390 4.14 3.07 -28.50
N ALA A 391 5.40 2.64 -28.69
CA ALA A 391 6.55 3.51 -28.48
C ALA A 391 6.55 4.76 -29.39
N LEU A 392 5.95 4.64 -30.58
CA LEU A 392 5.76 5.73 -31.54
C LEU A 392 4.49 6.56 -31.31
N GLY A 393 3.76 6.32 -30.21
CA GLY A 393 2.55 7.07 -29.82
C GLY A 393 1.23 6.49 -30.31
N GLY A 394 1.23 5.27 -30.87
CA GLY A 394 0.01 4.56 -31.27
C GLY A 394 -0.74 3.92 -30.09
N PRO A 395 -2.05 3.65 -30.22
CA PRO A 395 -2.82 2.97 -29.19
C PRO A 395 -2.39 1.50 -29.06
N ALA A 396 -2.18 1.04 -27.81
CA ALA A 396 -1.85 -0.36 -27.55
C ALA A 396 -3.08 -1.28 -27.74
N LEU A 397 -2.88 -2.48 -28.30
CA LEU A 397 -3.89 -3.52 -28.24
C LEU A 397 -4.27 -3.85 -26.79
N PRO A 398 -5.53 -4.21 -26.49
CA PRO A 398 -5.96 -4.54 -25.12
C PRO A 398 -5.06 -5.58 -24.43
N CYS A 399 -4.67 -6.64 -25.13
CA CYS A 399 -3.75 -7.65 -24.57
C CYS A 399 -2.36 -7.08 -24.27
N LEU A 400 -1.77 -6.36 -25.23
CA LEU A 400 -0.47 -5.72 -25.04
C LEU A 400 -0.53 -4.63 -23.96
N HIS A 401 -1.64 -3.91 -23.87
CA HIS A 401 -1.89 -2.91 -22.84
C HIS A 401 -1.86 -3.56 -21.45
N VAL A 402 -2.43 -4.76 -21.26
CA VAL A 402 -2.32 -5.49 -19.99
C VAL A 402 -0.88 -5.95 -19.72
N LEU A 403 -0.08 -6.29 -20.72
CA LEU A 403 1.33 -6.66 -20.52
C LEU A 403 2.19 -5.43 -20.16
N LEU A 404 2.03 -4.32 -20.89
CA LEU A 404 2.76 -3.06 -20.72
C LEU A 404 2.24 -2.20 -19.56
N PHE A 405 1.00 -2.44 -19.14
CA PHE A 405 0.30 -1.73 -18.07
C PHE A 405 -0.66 -2.69 -17.37
N PRO A 406 -0.16 -3.67 -16.57
CA PRO A 406 -0.98 -4.67 -15.90
C PRO A 406 -2.00 -3.99 -15.02
N SER A 407 -3.18 -3.81 -15.60
CA SER A 407 -4.42 -3.53 -14.93
C SER A 407 -4.82 -4.82 -14.24
N ILE A 408 -5.24 -4.76 -12.98
CA ILE A 408 -5.78 -5.97 -12.36
C ILE A 408 -7.15 -6.23 -12.98
N PRO A 409 -7.46 -7.49 -13.34
CA PRO A 409 -8.71 -7.84 -13.99
C PRO A 409 -9.92 -7.42 -13.14
N SER A 410 -10.89 -6.72 -13.73
CA SER A 410 -12.27 -6.69 -13.23
C SER A 410 -12.95 -8.01 -13.58
N ARG A 411 -13.68 -8.60 -12.63
CA ARG A 411 -14.69 -9.64 -12.92
C ARG A 411 -16.03 -8.94 -13.14
N THR A 412 -16.31 -8.42 -14.33
CA THR A 412 -17.66 -7.98 -14.79
C THR A 412 -17.53 -7.63 -16.29
N THR A 413 -18.34 -8.07 -17.25
CA THR A 413 -19.71 -8.61 -17.24
C THR A 413 -19.89 -9.59 -18.41
N HIS A 414 -20.43 -10.78 -18.17
CA HIS A 414 -21.06 -11.57 -19.23
C HIS A 414 -22.38 -12.12 -18.73
N ASP A 415 -23.41 -11.28 -18.73
CA ASP A 415 -24.78 -11.69 -19.02
C ASP A 415 -25.66 -10.46 -19.31
N ALA A 416 -25.70 -10.05 -20.58
CA ALA A 416 -26.78 -9.21 -21.15
C ALA A 416 -26.39 -8.86 -22.59
N ARG A 417 -26.63 -9.77 -23.54
CA ARG A 417 -26.87 -9.44 -24.96
C ARG A 417 -27.29 -10.72 -25.70
N ARG A 418 -28.51 -11.17 -25.45
CA ARG A 418 -29.17 -12.14 -26.33
C ARG A 418 -30.70 -12.07 -26.33
N THR A 419 -31.25 -10.87 -26.51
CA THR A 419 -32.65 -10.70 -26.97
C THR A 419 -32.82 -9.35 -27.65
N ALA A 420 -32.46 -9.24 -28.93
CA ALA A 420 -33.02 -8.25 -29.86
C ALA A 420 -32.52 -8.50 -31.30
N HIS A 421 -32.81 -9.69 -31.85
CA HIS A 421 -32.82 -9.88 -33.30
C HIS A 421 -33.74 -11.04 -33.65
N GLY A 422 -34.96 -10.74 -34.10
CA GLY A 422 -35.87 -11.75 -34.64
C GLY A 422 -37.36 -11.41 -34.59
N ALA A 423 -37.80 -10.44 -35.40
CA ALA A 423 -39.13 -10.39 -36.06
C ALA A 423 -39.17 -9.13 -36.95
N ARG A 424 -38.75 -9.21 -38.23
CA ARG A 424 -39.62 -9.32 -39.43
C ARG A 424 -40.79 -8.31 -39.37
N ARG A 425 -40.70 -7.13 -40.01
CA ARG A 425 -41.02 -6.83 -41.43
C ARG A 425 -42.21 -7.64 -41.99
N THR A 426 -43.36 -6.96 -42.10
CA THR A 426 -44.31 -6.87 -43.24
C THR A 426 -45.19 -5.64 -42.95
N ALA A 427 -45.15 -4.58 -43.78
CA ALA A 427 -46.16 -4.24 -44.83
C ALA A 427 -47.54 -3.89 -44.23
N HIS A 428 -48.38 -2.96 -44.70
CA HIS A 428 -48.44 -1.82 -45.63
C HIS A 428 -49.91 -1.33 -45.44
N GLU A 429 -50.21 -0.02 -45.54
CA GLU A 429 -51.56 0.55 -45.87
C GLU A 429 -52.77 0.19 -44.96
N HIS A 430 -53.64 1.08 -44.50
CA HIS A 430 -54.48 2.01 -45.25
C HIS A 430 -55.19 2.98 -44.29
N ASP A 431 -55.75 4.02 -44.89
CA ASP A 431 -56.59 5.12 -44.38
C ASP A 431 -57.60 4.82 -43.27
N ALA A 432 -57.70 5.74 -42.30
CA ALA A 432 -58.88 6.57 -41.99
C ALA A 432 -58.65 7.38 -40.71
#